data_AF-A0AAW5N043-F1
#
_entry.id   AF-A0AAW5N043-F1
#
_cell.length_a   1.000
_cell.length_b   1.000
_cell.length_c   1.000
_cell.angle_alpha   90.00
_cell.angle_beta   90.00
_cell.angle_gamma   90.00
#
_symmetry.space_group_name_H-M   'P 1'
#
loop_
_entity.id
_entity.type
_entity.pdbx_description
1 polymer ?
#
loop_
_entity_poly.entity_id
_entity_poly.type
_entity_poly.pdbx_seq_one_letter_code
_entity_poly.pdbx_strand_id
1 'polypeptide(L)'
;MKRYLIISLSVVVLLCFSACHSADSRVDGLKNFVEEIRKESQGYTSEQWKKANERFNRLLDEIKSYDDLTKEELEELGKVQGQYAATVLQNCGEVLFEQLEETGVALDSLEVGVEKGLVESQEYE
;
A
#
# COMPACT_ATOMS: atom_id res chain seq x y z
N MET A 1 -36.41 -1.50 -17.98
CA MET A 1 -36.91 -2.06 -16.70
C MET A 1 -36.49 -3.52 -16.64
N LYS A 2 -35.82 -4.07 -15.64
CA LYS A 2 -35.56 -3.68 -14.25
C LYS A 2 -34.38 -4.57 -13.78
N ARG A 3 -33.44 -3.97 -13.05
CA ARG A 3 -32.91 -4.50 -11.77
C ARG A 3 -31.87 -5.63 -11.71
N TYR A 4 -31.05 -5.87 -12.73
CA TYR A 4 -29.92 -6.81 -12.57
C TYR A 4 -28.51 -6.18 -12.56
N LEU A 5 -28.41 -4.86 -12.76
CA LEU A 5 -27.14 -4.12 -12.65
C LEU A 5 -26.87 -3.56 -11.24
N ILE A 6 -27.57 -4.06 -10.21
CA ILE A 6 -27.34 -3.72 -8.78
C ILE A 6 -27.00 -5.01 -8.00
N ILE A 7 -26.37 -5.93 -8.73
CA ILE A 7 -25.85 -7.26 -8.43
C ILE A 7 -24.40 -7.40 -7.95
N SER A 8 -23.78 -6.48 -7.18
CA SER A 8 -22.59 -6.78 -6.33
C SER A 8 -21.88 -5.50 -5.82
N LEU A 9 -22.61 -4.60 -5.12
CA LEU A 9 -22.02 -3.42 -4.45
C LEU A 9 -21.86 -3.64 -2.94
N SER A 10 -21.73 -4.86 -2.45
CA SER A 10 -21.54 -5.10 -1.01
C SER A 10 -20.89 -6.44 -0.74
N VAL A 11 -19.57 -6.49 -0.89
CA VAL A 11 -18.76 -7.25 0.07
C VAL A 11 -17.73 -6.27 0.59
N VAL A 12 -18.16 -5.48 1.58
CA VAL A 12 -17.26 -5.00 2.61
C VAL A 12 -16.62 -6.26 3.16
N VAL A 13 -15.36 -6.50 2.79
CA VAL A 13 -14.62 -7.67 3.25
C VAL A 13 -14.53 -7.57 4.77
N LEU A 14 -15.34 -8.41 5.40
CA LEU A 14 -15.30 -8.70 6.82
C LEU A 14 -13.91 -9.27 7.13
N LEU A 15 -13.17 -8.52 7.93
CA LEU A 15 -12.30 -8.99 9.00
C LEU A 15 -11.80 -10.44 8.86
N CYS A 16 -10.71 -10.64 8.14
CA CYS A 16 -9.87 -11.81 8.34
C CYS A 16 -8.64 -11.39 9.16
N PHE A 17 -8.85 -11.31 10.48
CA PHE A 17 -7.79 -11.43 11.49
C PHE A 17 -7.17 -12.83 11.37
N SER A 18 -6.31 -13.02 10.38
CA SER A 18 -5.35 -14.12 10.35
C SER A 18 -4.10 -13.65 11.10
N ALA A 19 -4.24 -13.29 12.38
CA ALA A 19 -3.12 -13.07 13.27
C ALA A 19 -2.44 -14.42 13.48
N CYS A 20 -1.57 -14.80 12.54
CA CYS A 20 -0.66 -15.91 12.69
C CYS A 20 0.39 -15.46 13.70
N HIS A 21 0.21 -15.94 14.93
CA HIS A 21 1.13 -15.96 16.07
C HIS A 21 2.59 -15.59 15.73
N SER A 22 2.92 -14.32 15.87
CA SER A 22 4.27 -13.76 16.03
C SER A 22 4.06 -12.42 16.74
N ALA A 23 4.98 -12.02 17.63
CA ALA A 23 4.86 -10.74 18.32
C ALA A 23 4.57 -9.63 17.29
N ASP A 24 3.42 -8.96 17.41
CA ASP A 24 2.93 -7.95 16.46
C ASP A 24 4.04 -6.90 16.27
N SER A 25 4.77 -6.98 15.16
CA SER A 25 5.78 -5.99 14.80
C SER A 25 5.07 -4.67 14.55
N ARG A 26 5.68 -3.54 14.93
CA ARG A 26 5.11 -2.22 14.67
C ARG A 26 4.82 -1.99 13.19
N VAL A 27 5.46 -2.76 12.29
CA VAL A 27 5.30 -2.72 10.84
C VAL A 27 4.22 -3.69 10.31
N ASP A 28 3.76 -4.66 11.10
CA ASP A 28 2.85 -5.73 10.63
C ASP A 28 1.50 -5.20 10.15
N GLY A 29 0.98 -4.14 10.78
CA GLY A 29 -0.26 -3.48 10.33
C GLY A 29 -0.16 -2.97 8.90
N LEU A 30 0.95 -2.31 8.55
CA LEU A 30 1.22 -1.83 7.19
C LEU A 30 1.44 -3.00 6.22
N LYS A 31 2.21 -4.01 6.64
CA LYS A 31 2.50 -5.20 5.83
C LYS A 31 1.23 -5.98 5.46
N ASN A 32 0.35 -6.21 6.42
CA ASN A 32 -0.92 -6.90 6.20
C ASN A 32 -1.81 -6.13 5.23
N PHE A 33 -1.86 -4.80 5.36
CA PHE A 33 -2.59 -3.94 4.44
C PHE A 33 -2.02 -4.00 3.01
N VAL A 34 -0.70 -3.97 2.84
CA VAL A 34 -0.07 -4.08 1.50
C VAL A 34 -0.35 -5.45 0.87
N GLU A 35 -0.28 -6.53 1.65
CA GLU A 35 -0.61 -7.87 1.16
C GLU A 35 -2.10 -8.03 0.75
N GLU A 36 -3.01 -7.35 1.45
CA GLU A 36 -4.44 -7.26 1.09
C GLU A 36 -4.59 -6.55 -0.27
N ILE A 37 -4.01 -5.36 -0.40
CA ILE A 37 -4.04 -4.58 -1.64
C ILE A 37 -3.43 -5.36 -2.80
N ARG A 38 -2.31 -6.07 -2.62
CA ARG A 38 -1.71 -6.89 -3.69
C ARG A 38 -2.65 -7.98 -4.21
N LYS A 39 -3.49 -8.54 -3.36
CA LYS A 39 -4.42 -9.62 -3.73
C LYS A 39 -5.73 -9.09 -4.30
N GLU A 40 -6.22 -7.96 -3.78
CA GLU A 40 -7.59 -7.50 -4.04
C GLU A 40 -7.67 -6.28 -4.96
N SER A 41 -6.56 -5.58 -5.22
CA SER A 41 -6.57 -4.30 -5.96
C SER A 41 -6.79 -4.42 -7.47
N GLN A 42 -6.88 -5.64 -8.00
CA GLN A 42 -7.14 -5.86 -9.42
C GLN A 42 -8.50 -5.25 -9.80
N GLY A 43 -8.47 -4.23 -10.66
CA GLY A 43 -9.68 -3.53 -11.11
C GLY A 43 -10.20 -2.46 -10.14
N TYR A 44 -9.40 -2.03 -9.17
CA TYR A 44 -9.73 -0.87 -8.34
C TYR A 44 -9.94 0.39 -9.19
N THR A 45 -10.97 1.15 -8.83
CA THR A 45 -11.24 2.49 -9.38
C THR A 45 -10.31 3.54 -8.76
N SER A 46 -10.22 4.73 -9.38
CA SER A 46 -9.47 5.87 -8.86
C SER A 46 -9.86 6.20 -7.40
N GLU A 47 -11.15 6.17 -7.06
CA GLU A 47 -11.63 6.46 -5.70
C GLU A 47 -11.22 5.38 -4.69
N GLN A 48 -11.18 4.12 -5.10
CA GLN A 48 -10.70 3.02 -4.26
C GLN A 48 -9.20 3.13 -4.01
N TRP A 49 -8.41 3.47 -5.04
CA TRP A 49 -6.99 3.75 -4.89
C TRP A 49 -6.73 4.94 -3.97
N LYS A 50 -7.52 6.00 -4.09
CA LYS A 50 -7.43 7.15 -3.17
C LYS A 50 -7.62 6.72 -1.71
N LYS A 51 -8.67 5.93 -1.42
CA LYS A 51 -8.94 5.42 -0.07
C LYS A 51 -7.85 4.46 0.42
N ALA A 52 -7.33 3.60 -0.45
CA ALA A 52 -6.23 2.71 -0.15
C ALA A 52 -4.98 3.52 0.24
N ASN A 53 -4.63 4.53 -0.56
CA ASN A 53 -3.47 5.37 -0.29
C ASN A 53 -3.63 6.20 1.00
N GLU A 54 -4.83 6.74 1.27
CA GLU A 54 -5.09 7.42 2.55
C GLU A 54 -4.91 6.49 3.75
N ARG A 55 -5.31 5.21 3.63
CA ARG A 55 -5.10 4.21 4.68
C ARG A 55 -3.62 3.83 4.80
N PHE A 56 -2.93 3.69 3.68
CA PHE A 56 -1.48 3.45 3.63
C PHE A 56 -0.72 4.55 4.39
N ASN A 57 -0.98 5.82 4.06
CA ASN A 57 -0.31 6.96 4.68
C ASN A 57 -0.60 7.05 6.18
N ARG A 58 -1.84 6.80 6.61
CA ARG A 58 -2.16 6.75 8.06
C ARG A 58 -1.36 5.70 8.81
N LEU A 59 -1.24 4.48 8.27
CA LEU A 59 -0.44 3.41 8.87
C LEU A 59 1.06 3.75 8.87
N LEU A 60 1.54 4.36 7.79
CA LEU A 60 2.92 4.83 7.69
C LEU A 60 3.23 5.93 8.73
N ASP A 61 2.32 6.89 8.91
CA ASP A 61 2.46 7.96 9.89
C ASP A 61 2.45 7.44 11.33
N GLU A 62 1.63 6.43 11.62
CA GLU A 62 1.62 5.72 12.91
C GLU A 62 3.00 5.09 13.18
N ILE A 63 3.58 4.42 12.18
CA ILE A 63 4.92 3.82 12.31
C ILE A 63 6.00 4.90 12.47
N LYS A 64 5.95 5.97 11.66
CA LYS A 64 6.89 7.09 11.73
C LYS A 64 6.79 7.87 13.05
N SER A 65 5.70 7.72 13.81
CA SER A 65 5.55 8.35 15.13
C SER A 65 6.39 7.69 16.23
N TYR A 66 6.94 6.50 15.97
CA TYR A 66 7.89 5.84 16.86
C TYR A 66 9.30 6.40 16.65
N ASP A 67 9.90 6.97 17.70
CA ASP A 67 11.26 7.53 17.65
C ASP A 67 12.37 6.46 17.76
N ASP A 68 12.01 5.22 18.10
CA ASP A 68 12.91 4.13 18.46
C ASP A 68 12.75 2.89 17.57
N LEU A 69 12.41 3.08 16.28
CA LEU A 69 12.40 2.01 15.29
C LEU A 69 13.79 1.37 15.17
N THR A 70 13.85 0.04 15.24
CA THR A 70 15.11 -0.69 15.04
C THR A 70 15.52 -0.67 13.57
N LYS A 71 16.78 -1.05 13.28
CA LYS A 71 17.25 -1.17 11.90
C LYS A 71 16.44 -2.17 11.10
N GLU A 72 16.09 -3.29 11.73
CA GLU A 72 15.26 -4.34 11.13
C GLU A 72 13.86 -3.81 10.79
N GLU A 73 13.23 -3.06 11.70
CA GLU A 73 11.91 -2.45 11.44
C GLU A 73 11.97 -1.41 10.32
N LEU A 74 13.04 -0.60 10.24
CA LEU A 74 13.24 0.37 9.15
C LEU A 74 13.47 -0.32 7.79
N GLU A 75 14.20 -1.43 7.78
CA GLU A 75 14.41 -2.23 6.57
C GLU A 75 13.08 -2.87 6.10
N GLU A 76 12.33 -3.46 7.03
CA GLU A 76 11.00 -4.02 6.75
C GLU A 76 10.03 -2.95 6.26
N LEU A 77 10.00 -1.78 6.90
CA LEU A 77 9.18 -0.64 6.49
C LEU A 77 9.49 -0.24 5.04
N GLY A 78 10.78 -0.13 4.69
CA GLY A 78 11.20 0.16 3.32
C GLY A 78 10.74 -0.88 2.30
N LYS A 79 10.86 -2.18 2.64
CA LYS A 79 10.37 -3.28 1.79
C LYS A 79 8.86 -3.20 1.57
N VAL A 80 8.09 -2.96 2.62
CA VAL A 80 6.62 -2.85 2.56
C VAL A 80 6.20 -1.62 1.76
N GLN A 81 6.89 -0.48 1.93
CA GLN A 81 6.67 0.72 1.12
C GLN A 81 6.90 0.45 -0.38
N GLY A 82 8.00 -0.21 -0.73
CA GLY A 82 8.31 -0.59 -2.11
C GLY A 82 7.30 -1.58 -2.71
N GLN A 83 6.83 -2.56 -1.93
CA GLN A 83 5.81 -3.51 -2.38
C GLN A 83 4.47 -2.83 -2.69
N TYR A 84 4.07 -1.86 -1.86
CA TYR A 84 2.88 -1.07 -2.11
C TYR A 84 3.02 -0.26 -3.39
N ALA A 85 4.15 0.44 -3.55
CA ALA A 85 4.46 1.23 -4.73
C ALA A 85 4.39 0.39 -6.02
N ALA A 86 5.05 -0.78 -6.04
CA ALA A 86 4.99 -1.70 -7.16
C ALA A 86 3.56 -2.18 -7.44
N THR A 87 2.77 -2.45 -6.40
CA THR A 87 1.38 -2.89 -6.55
C THR A 87 0.51 -1.80 -7.16
N VAL A 88 0.66 -0.54 -6.72
CA VAL A 88 -0.01 0.61 -7.33
C VAL A 88 0.39 0.71 -8.80
N LEU A 89 1.68 0.70 -9.15
CA LEU A 89 2.12 0.81 -10.54
C LEU A 89 1.61 -0.34 -11.43
N GLN A 90 1.53 -1.56 -10.91
CA GLN A 90 1.06 -2.72 -11.68
C GLN A 90 -0.45 -2.70 -11.94
N ASN A 91 -1.24 -2.12 -11.03
CA ASN A 91 -2.71 -2.18 -11.08
C ASN A 91 -3.37 -0.84 -11.41
N CYS A 92 -2.64 0.26 -11.24
CA CYS A 92 -3.05 1.62 -11.54
C CYS A 92 -2.43 2.00 -12.88
N GLY A 93 -3.23 2.08 -13.94
CA GLY A 93 -2.75 2.58 -15.23
C GLY A 93 -2.30 4.05 -15.14
N GLU A 94 -1.49 4.52 -16.09
CA GLU A 94 -0.89 5.86 -16.10
C GLU A 94 -1.89 7.00 -15.79
N VAL A 95 -3.06 6.97 -16.43
CA VAL A 95 -4.11 8.01 -16.22
C VAL A 95 -4.66 8.03 -14.79
N LEU A 96 -4.76 6.86 -14.15
CA LEU A 96 -5.22 6.77 -12.76
C LEU A 96 -4.10 7.20 -11.80
N PHE A 97 -2.85 6.90 -12.15
CA PHE A 97 -1.69 7.32 -11.38
C PHE A 97 -1.53 8.84 -11.36
N GLU A 98 -1.63 9.50 -12.52
CA GLU A 98 -1.63 10.96 -12.63
C GLU A 98 -2.70 11.60 -11.73
N GLN A 99 -3.91 11.03 -11.69
CA GLN A 99 -4.98 11.52 -10.83
C GLN A 99 -4.67 11.36 -9.33
N LEU A 100 -3.96 10.29 -8.94
CA LEU A 100 -3.55 10.09 -7.55
C LEU A 100 -2.44 11.07 -7.14
N GLU A 101 -1.52 11.35 -8.05
CA GLU A 101 -0.47 12.36 -7.88
C GLU A 101 -1.05 13.78 -7.78
N GLU A 102 -1.94 14.16 -8.70
CA GLU A 102 -2.62 15.46 -8.70
C GLU A 102 -3.50 15.66 -7.44
N THR A 103 -4.10 14.60 -6.92
CA THR A 103 -4.93 14.67 -5.69
C THR A 103 -4.12 14.84 -4.40
N GLY A 104 -2.79 15.01 -4.51
CA GLY A 104 -1.90 15.25 -3.38
C GLY A 104 -1.71 14.01 -2.51
N VAL A 105 -2.12 12.85 -3.00
CA VAL A 105 -1.81 11.57 -2.36
C VAL A 105 -0.45 11.14 -2.87
N ALA A 106 0.57 11.92 -2.51
CA ALA A 106 1.95 11.59 -2.78
C ALA A 106 2.23 10.23 -2.13
N LEU A 107 2.56 9.25 -2.97
CA LEU A 107 3.16 8.01 -2.51
C LEU A 107 4.63 8.33 -2.21
N ASP A 108 4.91 8.97 -1.07
CA ASP A 108 6.28 9.12 -0.56
C ASP A 108 7.01 7.76 -0.52
N SER A 109 6.24 6.67 -0.35
CA SER A 109 6.69 5.29 -0.46
C SER A 109 7.16 4.88 -1.86
N LEU A 110 6.66 5.51 -2.93
CA LEU A 110 7.13 5.33 -4.30
C LEU A 110 8.44 6.07 -4.53
N GLU A 111 8.59 7.29 -4.00
CA GLU A 111 9.87 8.01 -4.02
C GLU A 111 10.95 7.23 -3.27
N VAL A 112 10.69 6.82 -2.03
CA VAL A 112 11.64 6.01 -1.23
C VAL A 112 11.87 4.63 -1.84
N GLY A 113 10.84 4.00 -2.41
CA GLY A 113 10.94 2.70 -3.07
C GLY A 113 11.72 2.75 -4.39
N VAL A 114 11.52 3.79 -5.20
CA VAL A 114 12.28 4.06 -6.43
C VAL A 114 13.70 4.48 -6.08
N GLU A 115 13.91 5.34 -5.08
CA GLU A 115 15.24 5.75 -4.64
C GLU A 115 16.04 4.55 -4.11
N LYS A 116 15.47 3.71 -3.23
CA LYS A 116 16.15 2.48 -2.77
C LYS A 116 16.33 1.45 -3.88
N GLY A 117 15.35 1.26 -4.76
CA GLY A 117 15.49 0.35 -5.91
C GLY A 117 16.54 0.81 -6.92
N LEU A 118 16.71 2.13 -7.10
CA LEU A 118 17.78 2.72 -7.92
C LEU A 118 19.14 2.67 -7.22
N VAL A 119 19.19 2.77 -5.89
CA VAL A 119 20.42 2.62 -5.09
C VAL A 119 20.92 1.16 -5.14
N GLU A 120 20.05 0.16 -4.99
CA GLU A 120 20.44 -1.26 -5.15
C GLU A 120 20.86 -1.60 -6.60
N SER A 121 20.38 -0.84 -7.59
CA SER A 121 20.80 -1.02 -8.99
C SER A 121 22.18 -0.44 -9.31
N GLN A 122 22.70 0.47 -8.46
CA GLN A 122 24.01 1.13 -8.65
C GLN A 122 25.16 0.52 -7.84
N GLU A 123 24.90 -0.44 -6.93
CA GLU A 123 25.97 -1.19 -6.25
C GLU A 123 26.54 -2.37 -7.08
N TYR A 124 26.10 -2.54 -8.33
CA TYR A 124 26.57 -3.57 -9.26
C TYR A 124 27.22 -3.01 -10.55
N GLU A 125 27.81 -1.82 -10.52
CA GLU A 125 28.77 -1.35 -11.56
C GLU A 125 30.18 -1.09 -11.00
#